data_AF-A0A959BKM0-F1
#
_entry.id   AF-A0A959BKM0-F1
#
_cell.length_a   1.000
_cell.length_b   1.000
_cell.length_c   1.000
_cell.angle_alpha   90.00
_cell.angle_beta   90.00
_cell.angle_gamma   90.00
#
_symmetry.space_group_name_H-M   'P 1'
#
loop_
_entity.id
_entity.type
_entity.pdbx_description
1 polymer ?
#
loop_
_entity_poly.entity_id
_entity_poly.type
_entity_poly.pdbx_seq_one_letter_code
_entity_poly.pdbx_strand_id
1 'polypeptide(L)' 'MKIEASQIADHNKRFLESHRESFVFLSQQLGRKARNADEVVEQLKTLQIAIPSWALGAGGTRFGRFSMGGEPG' A
#
# COMPACT_ATOMS: atom_id res chain seq x y z
N MET A 1 -11.02 11.77 5.10
CA MET A 1 -10.95 10.98 6.35
C MET A 1 -9.54 11.12 6.91
N LYS A 2 -9.39 11.57 8.16
CA LYS A 2 -8.09 11.64 8.83
C LYS A 2 -7.94 10.37 9.68
N ILE A 3 -6.84 9.64 9.50
CA ILE A 3 -6.54 8.42 10.28
C ILE A 3 -5.50 8.80 11.33
N GLU A 4 -5.76 8.44 12.58
CA GLU A 4 -4.84 8.73 13.68
C GLU A 4 -3.70 7.72 13.74
N ALA A 5 -2.51 8.15 14.15
CA ALA A 5 -1.32 7.30 14.18
C ALA A 5 -1.48 6.06 15.09
N SER A 6 -2.25 6.18 16.17
CA SER A 6 -2.58 5.06 17.06
C SER A 6 -3.37 3.97 16.35
N GLN A 7 -4.33 4.34 15.49
CA GLN A 7 -5.14 3.39 14.73
C GLN A 7 -4.27 2.59 13.74
N ILE A 8 -3.29 3.25 13.12
CA ILE A 8 -2.32 2.61 12.23
C ILE A 8 -1.44 1.66 13.02
N ALA A 9 -0.91 2.10 14.17
CA ALA A 9 -0.06 1.27 15.02
C ALA A 9 -0.79 0.02 15.51
N ASP A 10 -2.04 0.17 15.97
CA ASP A 10 -2.87 -0.94 16.42
C ASP A 10 -3.20 -1.93 15.29
N HIS A 11 -3.47 -1.43 14.08
CA HIS A 11 -3.66 -2.28 12.91
C HIS A 11 -2.38 -3.05 12.57
N ASN A 12 -1.24 -2.35 12.46
CA ASN A 12 0.05 -2.97 12.12
C ASN A 12 0.47 -4.02 13.14
N LYS A 13 0.25 -3.77 14.44
CA LYS A 13 0.59 -4.72 15.52
C LYS A 13 -0.09 -6.07 15.34
N ARG A 14 -1.33 -6.11 14.81
CA ARG A 14 -2.10 -7.35 14.59
C ARG A 14 -1.42 -8.29 13.57
N PHE A 15 -0.69 -7.73 12.61
CA PHE A 15 -0.10 -8.49 11.50
C PHE A 15 1.43 -8.54 11.54
N LEU A 16 2.06 -7.84 12.49
CA LEU A 16 3.51 -7.65 12.53
C LEU A 16 4.28 -8.97 12.61
N GLU A 17 3.82 -9.93 13.41
CA GLU A 17 4.53 -11.19 13.59
C GLU A 17 4.51 -12.05 12.31
N SER A 18 3.33 -12.28 11.75
CA SER A 18 3.17 -13.00 10.48
C SER A 18 3.93 -12.32 9.32
N HIS A 19 3.95 -10.99 9.30
CA HIS A 19 4.73 -10.24 8.32
C HIS A 19 6.23 -10.47 8.49
N ARG A 20 6.76 -10.44 9.72
CA ARG A 20 8.19 -10.69 10.00
C ARG A 20 8.62 -12.08 9.56
N GLU A 21 7.86 -13.11 9.92
CA GLU A 21 8.15 -14.49 9.53
C GLU A 21 8.17 -14.64 8.00
N SER A 22 7.16 -14.09 7.33
CA SER A 22 7.05 -14.13 5.86
C SER A 22 8.19 -13.37 5.18
N PHE A 23 8.57 -12.22 5.72
CA PHE A 23 9.67 -11.42 5.19
C PHE A 23 11.02 -12.11 5.38
N VAL A 24 11.29 -12.70 6.55
CA VAL A 24 12.52 -13.49 6.79
C VAL A 24 12.63 -14.62 5.79
N PHE A 25 11.55 -15.37 5.57
CA PHE A 25 11.53 -16.45 4.59
C PHE A 25 11.83 -15.95 3.17
N LEU A 26 11.18 -14.86 2.74
CA LEU A 26 11.41 -14.25 1.44
C LEU A 26 12.86 -13.76 1.27
N SER A 27 13.40 -13.09 2.29
CA SER A 27 14.78 -12.58 2.28
C SER A 27 15.80 -13.71 2.13
N GLN A 28 15.58 -14.85 2.78
CA GLN A 28 16.41 -16.05 2.58
C GLN A 28 16.30 -16.58 1.15
N GLN A 29 15.09 -16.64 0.57
CA GLN A 29 14.89 -17.09 -0.81
C GLN A 29 15.56 -16.17 -1.83
N LEU A 30 15.51 -14.85 -1.60
CA LEU A 30 16.15 -13.85 -2.46
C LEU A 30 17.68 -13.90 -2.31
N GLY A 31 18.20 -14.08 -1.09
CA GLY A 31 19.62 -14.24 -0.84
C GLY A 31 20.23 -15.44 -1.58
N ARG A 32 19.51 -16.56 -1.65
CA ARG A 32 19.91 -17.73 -2.47
C ARG A 32 20.01 -17.43 -3.98
N LYS A 33 19.32 -16.37 -4.44
CA LYS A 33 19.37 -15.88 -5.83
C LYS A 33 20.32 -14.69 -5.99
N ALA A 34 21.20 -14.45 -5.02
CA ALA A 34 22.11 -13.30 -4.96
C ALA A 34 21.37 -11.95 -5.08
N ARG A 35 20.16 -11.84 -4.52
CA ARG A 35 19.38 -10.59 -4.46
C ARG A 35 19.19 -10.17 -3.01
N ASN A 36 19.47 -8.91 -2.70
CA ASN A 36 19.29 -8.35 -1.37
C ASN A 36 17.86 -7.79 -1.22
N ALA A 37 17.09 -8.32 -0.28
CA ALA A 37 15.72 -7.90 -0.05
C ALA A 37 15.64 -6.45 0.50
N ASP A 38 16.58 -6.05 1.35
CA ASP A 38 16.61 -4.71 1.95
C ASP A 38 16.86 -3.64 0.89
N GLU A 39 17.74 -3.90 -0.09
CA GLU A 39 17.97 -3.00 -1.23
C GLU A 39 16.70 -2.81 -2.08
N VAL A 40 15.93 -3.87 -2.30
CA VAL A 40 14.64 -3.80 -3.01
C VAL A 40 13.64 -2.96 -2.23
N VAL A 41 13.57 -3.13 -0.90
CA VAL A 41 12.69 -2.33 -0.03
C VAL A 41 13.06 -0.85 -0.11
N GLU A 42 14.36 -0.50 -0.10
CA GLU A 42 14.78 0.89 -0.26
C GLU A 42 14.41 1.46 -1.63
N GLN A 43 14.60 0.70 -2.72
CA GLN A 43 14.13 1.13 -4.04
C GLN A 43 12.63 1.39 -4.06
N LEU A 44 11.83 0.50 -3.48
CA LEU A 44 10.37 0.65 -3.40
C LEU A 44 9.94 1.87 -2.58
N LYS A 45 10.64 2.18 -1.48
CA LYS A 45 10.37 3.39 -0.67
C LYS A 45 10.58 4.68 -1.46
N THR A 46 11.54 4.70 -2.39
CA THR A 46 11.84 5.87 -3.22
C THR A 46 10.93 5.99 -4.45
N LEU A 47 10.24 4.92 -4.84
CA LEU A 47 9.33 4.95 -5.99
C LEU A 47 8.13 5.85 -5.68
N GLN A 48 7.93 6.88 -6.50
CA GLN A 48 6.79 7.78 -6.41
C GLN A 48 5.97 7.69 -7.70
N ILE A 49 4.66 7.53 -7.55
CA ILE A 49 3.70 7.48 -8.66
C ILE A 49 2.68 8.60 -8.44
N ALA A 50 2.47 9.42 -9.46
CA ALA A 50 1.47 10.49 -9.38
C ALA A 50 0.05 9.90 -9.28
N ILE A 51 -0.73 10.39 -8.32
CA ILE A 51 -2.13 10.03 -8.18
C ILE A 51 -2.97 11.06 -8.97
N PRO A 52 -3.76 10.63 -9.96
CA PRO A 52 -4.60 11.55 -10.71
C PRO A 52 -5.76 12.07 -9.86
N SER A 53 -5.97 13.39 -9.84
CA SER A 53 -7.03 14.02 -9.05
C SER A 53 -8.44 13.56 -9.44
N TRP A 54 -8.67 13.26 -10.72
CA TRP A 54 -9.95 12.81 -11.24
C TRP A 54 -10.36 11.40 -10.78
N ALA A 55 -9.42 10.60 -10.27
CA ALA A 55 -9.70 9.26 -9.78
C ALA A 55 -10.13 9.22 -8.30
N LEU A 56 -10.18 10.38 -7.62
CA LEU A 56 -10.62 10.46 -6.23
C LEU A 56 -12.16 10.40 -6.10
N GLY A 57 -12.89 10.73 -7.16
CA GLY A 57 -14.35 10.60 -7.23
C GLY A 57 -14.78 9.42 -8.10
N ALA A 58 -16.08 9.08 -8.08
CA ALA A 58 -16.59 8.06 -8.99
C ALA A 58 -16.47 8.53 -10.45
N GLY A 59 -15.90 7.66 -11.28
CA GLY A 59 -15.89 7.82 -12.72
C GLY A 59 -17.29 7.70 -13.33
N GLY A 60 -17.39 7.93 -14.63
CA GLY A 60 -18.63 7.80 -15.38
C GLY A 60 -18.37 7.33 -16.81
N THR A 61 -19.43 6.87 -17.46
CA THR A 61 -19.41 6.53 -18.89
C THR A 61 -20.41 7.40 -19.64
N ARG A 62 -20.45 7.28 -20.96
CA ARG A 62 -21.48 7.94 -21.79
C ARG A 62 -22.93 7.56 -21.46
N PHE A 63 -23.14 6.48 -20.70
CA PHE A 63 -24.45 5.98 -20.35
C PHE A 63 -24.91 6.41 -18.95
N GLY A 64 -23.98 6.86 -18.11
CA GLY A 64 -24.32 7.27 -16.75
C GLY A 64 -23.11 7.38 -15.84
N ARG A 65 -23.32 8.09 -14.74
CA ARG A 65 -22.44 8.21 -13.58
C ARG A 65 -23.29 7.97 -12.34
N PHE A 66 -22.81 7.09 -11.47
CA PHE A 66 -23.49 6.74 -10.23
C PHE A 66 -22.57 7.09 -9.07
N SER A 67 -22.93 8.16 -8.37
CA SER A 67 -22.11 8.64 -7.27
C SER A 67 -22.27 7.77 -6.03
N MET A 68 -21.22 7.70 -5.21
CA MET A 68 -21.21 7.00 -3.92
C MET A 68 -21.09 7.98 -2.75
N GLY A 69 -21.55 7.56 -1.57
CA GLY A 69 -21.43 8.36 -0.36
C GLY A 69 -19.95 8.65 -0.04
N GLY A 70 -19.65 9.91 0.30
CA GLY A 70 -18.28 10.33 0.63
C GLY A 70 -17.41 10.69 -0.57
N GLU A 71 -18.00 10.91 -1.76
CA GLU A 71 -17.28 11.51 -2.88
C GLU A 71 -16.64 12.85 -2.50
N PRO A 72 -15.41 13.12 -2.95
CA PRO A 72 -14.80 14.42 -2.77
C PRO A 72 -15.63 15.49 -3.50
N GLY A 73 -16.04 16.53 -2.78
CA GLY A 73 -16.67 17.74 -3.30
C GLY A 73 -15.78 18.95 -3.09
#